data_AF-A0A3N5GJF7-F1
#
_entry.id   AF-A0A3N5GJF7-F1
#
_cell.length_a   1.000
_cell.length_b   1.000
_cell.length_c   1.000
_cell.angle_alpha   90.00
_cell.angle_beta   90.00
_cell.angle_gamma   90.00
#
_symmetry.space_group_name_H-M   'P 1'
#
loop_
_entity.id
_entity.type
_entity.pdbx_description
1 polymer ?
#
loop_
_entity_poly.entity_id
_entity_poly.type
_entity_poly.pdbx_seq_one_letter_code
_entity_poly.pdbx_strand_id
1 'polypeptide(L)'
;MPRIMCRVPMAKINPQIHNKKHVAHLEQVRRQTQAIYIGSIVVAVLVIGIVLFGYLNENVFLKYRPVASVNGEKITVGEFQTQVKLQRVQLINQFTQYYQFAQMFGSQDPMNDQNFGSTLNQIYAQLQSPDDIGQNVLDALIDERLVRQEAKKRGITVSQ
;
A
#
# COMPACT_ATOMS: atom_id res chain seq x y z
N MET A 1 -74.77 -24.83 31.75
CA MET A 1 -75.37 -24.59 30.42
C MET A 1 -76.56 -23.65 30.62
N PRO A 2 -76.85 -22.64 29.76
CA PRO A 2 -76.45 -22.42 28.37
C PRO A 2 -75.52 -21.20 28.16
N ARG A 3 -74.85 -21.16 27.00
CA ARG A 3 -73.86 -20.13 26.61
C ARG A 3 -74.55 -19.12 25.70
N ILE A 4 -74.68 -17.87 26.15
CA ILE A 4 -75.27 -16.77 25.38
C ILE A 4 -74.28 -16.38 24.27
N MET A 5 -74.66 -16.62 23.01
CA MET A 5 -73.92 -16.13 21.84
C MET A 5 -74.21 -14.64 21.65
N CYS A 6 -73.24 -13.78 21.94
CA CYS A 6 -73.24 -12.41 21.42
C CYS A 6 -72.80 -12.44 19.95
N ARG A 7 -73.68 -11.99 19.05
CA ARG A 7 -73.40 -11.83 17.62
C ARG A 7 -72.85 -10.41 17.39
N VAL A 8 -71.55 -10.30 17.09
CA VAL A 8 -70.92 -9.02 16.71
C VAL A 8 -71.25 -8.73 15.23
N PRO A 9 -71.67 -7.51 14.86
CA PRO A 9 -71.91 -7.16 13.46
C PRO A 9 -70.57 -7.00 12.71
N MET A 10 -70.43 -7.70 11.58
CA MET A 10 -69.30 -7.55 10.66
C MET A 10 -69.33 -6.16 10.01
N ALA A 11 -68.28 -5.37 10.22
CA ALA A 11 -68.04 -4.14 9.50
C ALA A 11 -67.84 -4.44 8.00
N LYS A 12 -68.69 -3.84 7.16
CA LYS A 12 -68.63 -3.96 5.70
C LYS A 12 -67.33 -3.31 5.21
N ILE A 13 -66.36 -4.11 4.78
CA ILE A 13 -65.16 -3.61 4.09
C ILE A 13 -65.63 -3.07 2.74
N ASN A 14 -65.71 -1.75 2.65
CA ASN A 14 -65.94 -1.05 1.39
C ASN A 14 -64.70 -1.28 0.51
N PRO A 15 -64.78 -2.00 -0.63
CA PRO A 15 -63.64 -2.15 -1.51
C PRO A 15 -63.26 -0.75 -2.01
N GLN A 16 -62.06 -0.30 -1.64
CA GLN A 16 -61.55 0.98 -2.11
C GLN A 16 -61.61 0.99 -3.64
N ILE A 17 -62.35 1.96 -4.17
CA ILE A 17 -62.46 2.19 -5.61
C ILE A 17 -61.06 2.50 -6.10
N HIS A 18 -60.43 1.51 -6.72
CA HIS A 18 -59.09 1.61 -7.27
C HIS A 18 -59.16 2.59 -8.45
N ASN A 19 -58.90 3.87 -8.18
CA ASN A 19 -58.86 4.90 -9.21
C ASN A 19 -57.65 4.62 -10.10
N LYS A 20 -57.90 4.09 -11.30
CA LYS A 20 -56.87 3.73 -12.30
C LYS A 20 -55.87 4.87 -12.57
N LYS A 21 -56.26 6.14 -12.35
CA LYS A 21 -55.36 7.29 -12.47
C LYS A 21 -54.26 7.36 -11.40
N HIS A 22 -54.53 6.91 -10.17
CA HIS A 22 -53.53 6.93 -9.10
C HIS A 22 -52.46 5.84 -9.28
N VAL A 23 -52.85 4.69 -9.84
CA VAL A 23 -51.93 3.58 -10.16
C VAL A 23 -50.92 3.99 -11.25
N ALA A 24 -51.38 4.72 -12.26
CA ALA A 24 -50.52 5.19 -13.35
C ALA A 24 -49.46 6.21 -12.89
N HIS A 25 -49.78 7.08 -11.93
CA HIS A 25 -48.83 8.04 -11.39
C HIS A 25 -47.77 7.37 -10.49
N LEU A 26 -48.18 6.39 -9.68
CA LEU A 26 -47.28 5.58 -8.85
C LEU A 26 -46.23 4.81 -9.67
N GLU A 27 -46.60 4.29 -10.83
CA GLU A 27 -45.66 3.58 -11.73
C GLU A 27 -44.61 4.51 -12.36
N GLN A 28 -44.98 5.74 -12.69
CA GLN A 28 -44.04 6.74 -13.21
C GLN A 28 -43.03 7.18 -12.15
N VAL A 29 -43.48 7.39 -10.91
CA VAL A 29 -42.60 7.76 -9.79
C VAL A 29 -41.60 6.64 -9.49
N ARG A 30 -42.00 5.36 -9.57
CA ARG A 30 -41.08 4.22 -9.38
C ARG A 30 -39.96 4.16 -10.41
N ARG A 31 -40.23 4.53 -11.67
CA ARG A 31 -39.18 4.58 -12.71
C ARG A 31 -38.21 5.73 -12.47
N GLN A 32 -38.72 6.88 -12.02
CA GLN A 32 -37.89 8.03 -11.68
C GLN A 32 -37.00 7.74 -10.46
N THR A 33 -37.53 7.10 -9.41
CA THR A 33 -36.73 6.72 -8.24
C THR A 33 -35.69 5.66 -8.57
N GLN A 34 -36.01 4.68 -9.42
CA GLN A 34 -35.03 3.70 -9.90
C GLN A 34 -33.91 4.34 -10.71
N ALA A 35 -34.20 5.29 -11.60
CA ALA A 35 -33.19 5.99 -12.37
C ALA A 35 -32.26 6.84 -11.47
N ILE A 36 -32.81 7.54 -10.47
CA ILE A 36 -32.03 8.29 -9.49
C ILE A 36 -31.16 7.35 -8.65
N TYR A 37 -31.71 6.21 -8.22
CA TYR A 37 -30.97 5.23 -7.43
C TYR A 37 -29.80 4.63 -8.21
N ILE A 38 -30.02 4.19 -9.46
CA ILE A 38 -28.98 3.68 -10.35
C ILE A 38 -27.93 4.76 -10.63
N GLY A 39 -28.36 6.00 -10.90
CA GLY A 39 -27.45 7.13 -11.10
C GLY A 39 -26.53 7.35 -9.89
N SER A 40 -27.09 7.30 -8.67
CA SER A 40 -26.31 7.46 -7.44
C SER A 40 -25.27 6.34 -7.25
N ILE A 41 -25.63 5.09 -7.56
CA ILE A 41 -24.70 3.95 -7.50
C ILE A 41 -23.57 4.11 -8.53
N VAL A 42 -23.89 4.49 -9.77
CA VAL A 42 -22.88 4.68 -10.82
C VAL A 42 -21.87 5.74 -10.41
N VAL A 43 -22.33 6.87 -9.85
CA VAL A 43 -21.45 7.92 -9.36
C VAL A 43 -20.60 7.42 -8.19
N ALA A 44 -21.18 6.70 -7.22
CA ALA A 44 -20.45 6.14 -6.10
C ALA A 44 -19.36 5.15 -6.55
N VAL A 45 -19.67 4.27 -7.50
CA VAL A 45 -18.71 3.32 -8.08
C VAL A 45 -17.60 4.05 -8.84
N LEU A 46 -17.91 5.09 -9.61
CA LEU A 46 -16.91 5.90 -10.30
C LEU A 46 -15.93 6.57 -9.32
N VAL A 47 -16.44 7.17 -8.25
CA VAL A 47 -15.59 7.81 -7.23
C VAL A 47 -14.67 6.77 -6.58
N ILE A 48 -15.21 5.63 -6.15
CA ILE A 48 -14.41 4.53 -5.56
C ILE A 48 -13.39 4.02 -6.58
N GLY A 49 -13.78 3.86 -7.84
CA GLY A 49 -12.92 3.42 -8.93
C GLY A 49 -11.73 4.36 -9.16
N ILE A 50 -11.96 5.68 -9.15
CA ILE A 50 -10.90 6.68 -9.30
C ILE A 50 -9.93 6.63 -8.11
N VAL A 51 -10.45 6.52 -6.88
CA VAL A 51 -9.62 6.43 -5.67
C VAL A 51 -8.76 5.16 -5.68
N LEU A 52 -9.37 4.01 -5.98
CA LEU A 52 -8.65 2.73 -6.11
C LEU A 52 -7.61 2.78 -7.22
N PHE A 53 -7.95 3.36 -8.38
CA PHE A 53 -7.03 3.51 -9.50
C PHE A 53 -5.84 4.40 -9.15
N GLY A 54 -6.07 5.55 -8.49
CA GLY A 54 -5.00 6.42 -8.00
C GLY A 54 -4.09 5.72 -6.99
N TYR A 55 -4.67 5.03 -6.01
CA TYR A 55 -3.93 4.29 -4.99
C TYR A 55 -3.07 3.16 -5.57
N LEU A 56 -3.61 2.42 -6.55
CA LEU A 56 -2.87 1.35 -7.24
C LEU A 56 -1.78 1.93 -8.15
N ASN A 57 -2.01 3.05 -8.83
CA ASN A 57 -1.00 3.66 -9.71
C ASN A 57 0.28 4.03 -8.94
N GLU A 58 0.14 4.61 -7.75
CA GLU A 58 1.28 5.03 -6.94
C GLU A 58 2.00 3.84 -6.24
N ASN A 59 1.25 2.84 -5.75
CA ASN A 59 1.84 1.73 -5.00
C ASN A 59 2.31 0.54 -5.85
N VAL A 60 1.65 0.30 -6.98
CA VAL A 60 1.83 -0.91 -7.80
C VAL A 60 2.62 -0.56 -9.05
N PHE A 61 2.16 0.41 -9.84
CA PHE A 61 2.79 0.74 -11.12
C PHE A 61 4.16 1.42 -10.97
N LEU A 62 4.35 2.24 -9.94
CA LEU A 62 5.66 2.83 -9.65
C LEU A 62 6.70 1.78 -9.23
N LYS A 63 6.30 0.77 -8.46
CA LYS A 63 7.20 -0.31 -8.01
C LYS A 63 7.68 -1.21 -9.16
N TYR A 64 6.87 -1.41 -10.19
CA TYR A 64 7.23 -2.25 -11.35
C TYR A 64 7.98 -1.51 -12.46
N ARG A 65 8.19 -0.19 -12.34
CA ARG A 65 9.07 0.50 -13.29
C ARG A 65 10.50 -0.05 -13.12
N PRO A 66 11.18 -0.42 -14.21
CA PRO A 66 12.58 -0.85 -14.14
C PRO A 66 13.46 0.37 -13.91
N VAL A 67 14.32 0.34 -12.89
CA VAL A 67 15.38 1.36 -12.66
C VAL A 67 16.55 1.09 -13.59
N ALA A 68 16.88 -0.19 -13.79
CA ALA A 68 17.92 -0.66 -14.68
C ALA A 68 17.57 -2.04 -15.26
N SER A 69 18.17 -2.38 -16.39
CA SER A 69 18.02 -3.68 -17.05
C SER A 69 19.40 -4.26 -17.32
N VAL A 70 19.69 -5.43 -16.74
CA VAL A 70 20.98 -6.13 -16.88
C VAL A 70 20.77 -7.38 -17.73
N ASN A 71 21.25 -7.38 -18.97
CA ASN A 71 21.13 -8.51 -19.91
C ASN A 71 19.70 -9.08 -20.05
N GLY A 72 18.68 -8.21 -20.00
CA GLY A 72 17.26 -8.58 -20.14
C GLY A 72 16.53 -8.88 -18.82
N GLU A 73 17.24 -8.93 -17.69
CA GLU A 73 16.65 -9.05 -16.35
C GLU A 73 16.44 -7.66 -15.74
N LYS A 74 15.19 -7.32 -15.42
CA LYS A 74 14.81 -5.99 -14.91
C LYS A 74 15.05 -5.92 -13.40
N ILE A 75 15.64 -4.82 -12.94
CA ILE A 75 15.70 -4.44 -11.53
C ILE A 75 14.55 -3.47 -11.28
N THR A 76 13.61 -3.85 -10.43
CA THR A 76 12.41 -3.05 -10.18
C THR A 76 12.68 -1.93 -9.16
N VAL A 77 11.97 -0.80 -9.28
CA VAL A 77 12.05 0.31 -8.29
C VAL A 77 11.75 -0.19 -6.89
N GLY A 78 10.83 -1.15 -6.73
CA GLY A 78 10.52 -1.75 -5.43
C GLY A 78 11.73 -2.40 -4.77
N GLU A 79 12.46 -3.24 -5.51
CA GLU A 79 13.69 -3.90 -5.02
C GLU A 79 14.75 -2.87 -4.64
N PHE A 80 14.96 -1.88 -5.50
CA PHE A 80 15.92 -0.80 -5.25
C PHE A 80 15.58 -0.01 -3.96
N GLN A 81 14.33 0.43 -3.80
CA GLN A 81 13.91 1.17 -2.61
C GLN A 81 14.05 0.35 -1.33
N THR A 82 13.71 -0.95 -1.37
CA THR A 82 13.90 -1.85 -0.23
C THR A 82 15.37 -1.96 0.14
N GLN A 83 16.26 -2.14 -0.83
CA GLN A 83 17.69 -2.26 -0.56
C GLN A 83 18.32 -0.96 -0.08
N VAL A 84 17.94 0.19 -0.65
CA VAL A 84 18.37 1.52 -0.14
C VAL A 84 17.93 1.73 1.30
N LYS A 85 16.69 1.35 1.63
CA LYS A 85 16.19 1.43 3.00
C LYS A 85 16.98 0.50 3.92
N LEU A 86 17.25 -0.73 3.49
CA LEU A 86 18.07 -1.68 4.24
C LEU A 86 19.47 -1.10 4.51
N GLN A 87 20.15 -0.61 3.47
CA GLN A 87 21.49 -0.03 3.57
C GLN A 87 21.53 1.15 4.56
N ARG A 88 20.52 2.03 4.49
CA ARG A 88 20.38 3.14 5.45
C ARG A 88 20.19 2.64 6.89
N VAL A 89 19.32 1.65 7.09
CA VAL A 89 19.10 1.07 8.42
C VAL A 89 20.37 0.42 8.96
N GLN A 90 21.14 -0.27 8.11
CA GLN A 90 22.43 -0.82 8.50
C GLN A 90 23.42 0.26 8.94
N LEU A 91 23.54 1.36 8.20
CA LEU A 91 24.42 2.48 8.57
C LEU A 91 23.97 3.15 9.88
N ILE A 92 22.67 3.34 10.08
CA ILE A 92 22.12 3.85 11.35
C ILE A 92 22.46 2.90 12.50
N ASN A 93 22.24 1.61 12.32
CA ASN A 93 22.56 0.60 13.33
C ASN A 93 24.06 0.62 13.66
N GLN A 94 24.92 0.72 12.65
CA GLN A 94 26.36 0.83 12.84
C GLN A 94 26.73 2.10 13.62
N PHE A 95 26.16 3.24 13.26
CA PHE A 95 26.34 4.50 13.98
C PHE A 95 25.92 4.36 15.44
N THR A 96 24.72 3.84 15.70
CA THR A 96 24.18 3.68 17.07
C THR A 96 25.03 2.72 17.90
N GLN A 97 25.46 1.60 17.34
CA GLN A 97 26.35 0.65 18.03
C GLN A 97 27.68 1.31 18.39
N TYR A 98 28.28 2.03 17.45
CA TYR A 98 29.58 2.69 17.67
C TYR A 98 29.47 3.85 18.66
N TYR A 99 28.36 4.58 18.64
CA TYR A 99 28.07 5.65 19.58
C TYR A 99 27.89 5.13 21.00
N GLN A 100 27.13 4.04 21.18
CA GLN A 100 26.98 3.36 22.48
C GLN A 100 28.31 2.80 22.99
N PHE A 101 29.12 2.23 22.08
CA PHE A 101 30.45 1.75 22.41
C PHE A 101 31.30 2.89 22.98
N ALA A 102 31.39 4.03 22.30
CA ALA A 102 32.15 5.18 22.78
C ALA A 102 31.67 5.66 24.17
N GLN A 103 30.35 5.75 24.40
CA GLN A 103 29.79 6.11 25.71
C GLN A 103 30.22 5.16 26.82
N MET A 104 30.26 3.85 26.56
CA MET A 104 30.71 2.85 27.55
C MET A 104 32.19 3.02 27.91
N PHE A 105 33.01 3.53 27.01
CA PHE A 105 34.43 3.86 27.25
C PHE A 105 34.64 5.22 27.91
N GLY A 106 33.56 5.91 28.31
CA GLY A 106 33.63 7.15 29.09
C GLY A 106 33.73 8.43 28.26
N SER A 107 33.52 8.37 26.94
CA SER A 107 33.45 9.58 26.12
C SER A 107 32.15 10.35 26.43
N GLN A 108 32.28 11.55 27.00
CA GLN A 108 31.14 12.43 27.28
C GLN A 108 30.51 12.97 25.99
N ASP A 109 31.32 13.15 24.95
CA ASP A 109 30.87 13.52 23.61
C ASP A 109 31.57 12.63 22.55
N PRO A 110 30.96 11.49 22.20
CA PRO A 110 31.54 10.55 21.24
C PRO A 110 31.89 11.17 19.89
N MET A 111 31.14 12.18 19.43
CA MET A 111 31.30 12.74 18.09
C MET A 111 32.51 13.69 17.99
N ASN A 112 32.90 14.29 19.12
CA ASN A 112 34.03 15.20 19.23
C ASN A 112 35.27 14.54 19.85
N ASP A 113 35.17 13.27 20.22
CA ASP A 113 36.28 12.49 20.79
C ASP A 113 37.36 12.20 19.74
N GLN A 114 38.64 12.31 20.12
CA GLN A 114 39.76 12.10 19.18
C GLN A 114 39.83 10.66 18.64
N ASN A 115 39.37 9.67 19.41
CA ASN A 115 39.43 8.26 19.02
C ASN A 115 38.19 7.80 18.26
N PHE A 116 37.01 8.32 18.62
CA PHE A 116 35.72 7.87 18.07
C PHE A 116 35.10 8.82 17.05
N GLY A 117 35.37 10.12 17.19
CA GLY A 117 34.74 11.17 16.40
C GLY A 117 35.00 11.05 14.90
N SER A 118 36.20 10.66 14.49
CA SER A 118 36.53 10.49 13.05
C SER A 118 35.63 9.45 12.38
N THR A 119 35.41 8.30 13.04
CA THR A 119 34.58 7.21 12.53
C THR A 119 33.11 7.59 12.52
N LEU A 120 32.62 8.21 13.60
CA LEU A 120 31.23 8.67 13.69
C LEU A 120 30.90 9.74 12.64
N ASN A 121 31.82 10.67 12.40
CA ASN A 121 31.66 11.69 11.37
C ASN A 121 31.67 11.10 9.95
N GLN A 122 32.47 10.06 9.69
CA GLN A 122 32.45 9.35 8.41
C GLN A 122 31.12 8.64 8.16
N ILE A 123 30.60 7.91 9.15
CA ILE A 123 29.30 7.22 9.04
C ILE A 123 28.18 8.26 8.88
N TYR A 124 28.26 9.37 9.61
CA TYR A 124 27.31 10.48 9.50
C TYR A 124 27.34 11.13 8.10
N ALA A 125 28.53 11.39 7.54
CA ALA A 125 28.67 11.92 6.19
C ALA A 125 28.06 10.99 5.13
N GLN A 126 28.26 9.67 5.25
CA GLN A 126 27.62 8.70 4.37
C GLN A 126 26.09 8.70 4.48
N LEU A 127 25.54 8.87 5.69
CA LEU A 127 24.10 9.00 5.90
C LEU A 127 23.51 10.27 5.25
N GLN A 128 24.30 11.35 5.18
CA GLN A 128 23.91 12.61 4.54
C GLN A 128 23.99 12.59 3.01
N SER A 129 24.66 11.61 2.41
CA SER A 129 24.78 11.44 0.96
C SER A 129 23.82 10.36 0.42
N PRO A 130 22.54 10.68 0.14
CA PRO A 130 21.58 9.72 -0.41
C PRO A 130 21.96 9.20 -1.79
N ASP A 131 22.62 10.02 -2.62
CA ASP A 131 22.99 9.68 -3.99
C ASP A 131 24.06 8.59 -4.05
N ASP A 132 25.04 8.65 -3.13
CA ASP A 132 26.11 7.63 -3.03
C ASP A 132 25.53 6.29 -2.54
N ILE A 133 24.60 6.32 -1.59
CA ILE A 133 23.91 5.10 -1.14
C ILE A 133 23.11 4.49 -2.30
N GLY A 134 22.44 5.32 -3.10
CA GLY A 134 21.68 4.88 -4.26
C GLY A 134 22.57 4.20 -5.31
N GLN A 135 23.70 4.80 -5.66
CA GLN A 135 24.65 4.22 -6.63
C GLN A 135 25.23 2.89 -6.15
N ASN A 136 25.71 2.83 -4.90
CA ASN A 136 26.26 1.60 -4.33
C ASN A 136 25.25 0.45 -4.32
N VAL A 137 23.97 0.73 -4.01
CA VAL A 137 22.91 -0.28 -4.04
C VAL A 137 22.60 -0.72 -5.46
N LEU A 138 22.59 0.21 -6.42
CA LEU A 138 22.38 -0.12 -7.82
C LEU A 138 23.49 -1.03 -8.34
N ASP A 139 24.75 -0.69 -8.07
CA ASP A 139 25.91 -1.47 -8.48
C ASP A 139 25.90 -2.87 -7.84
N ALA A 140 25.62 -2.95 -6.54
CA ALA A 140 25.48 -4.22 -5.84
C ALA A 140 24.39 -5.12 -6.46
N LEU A 141 23.25 -4.54 -6.85
CA LEU A 141 22.18 -5.27 -7.53
C LEU A 141 22.59 -5.72 -8.93
N ILE A 142 23.33 -4.89 -9.68
CA ILE A 142 23.84 -5.25 -11.00
C ILE A 142 24.81 -6.44 -10.88
N ASP A 143 25.78 -6.37 -9.97
CA ASP A 143 26.75 -7.42 -9.73
C ASP A 143 26.09 -8.72 -9.27
N GLU A 144 25.12 -8.65 -8.37
CA GLU A 144 24.37 -9.83 -7.91
C GLU A 144 23.67 -10.55 -9.08
N ARG A 145 23.05 -9.79 -9.98
CA ARG A 145 22.38 -10.35 -11.18
C ARG A 145 23.40 -10.94 -12.13
N LEU A 146 24.52 -10.26 -12.36
CA LEU A 146 25.58 -10.75 -13.24
C LEU A 146 26.18 -12.06 -12.72
N VAL A 147 26.52 -12.11 -11.43
CA VAL A 147 27.04 -13.32 -10.76
C VAL A 147 26.02 -14.46 -10.84
N ARG A 148 24.73 -14.19 -10.60
CA ARG A 148 23.67 -15.21 -10.69
C ARG A 148 23.52 -15.75 -12.11
N GLN A 149 23.61 -14.89 -13.12
CA GLN A 149 23.55 -15.29 -14.52
C GLN A 149 24.75 -16.18 -14.90
N GLU A 150 25.96 -15.81 -14.47
CA GLU A 150 27.16 -16.62 -14.69
C GLU A 150 27.12 -17.94 -13.92
N ALA A 151 26.69 -17.95 -12.67
CA ALA A 151 26.56 -19.15 -11.85
C ALA A 151 25.57 -20.15 -12.46
N LYS A 152 24.41 -19.67 -12.95
CA LYS A 152 23.44 -20.50 -13.70
C LYS A 152 24.04 -21.06 -14.98
N LYS A 153 24.76 -20.25 -15.77
CA LYS A 153 25.46 -20.72 -16.98
C LYS A 153 26.50 -21.80 -16.67
N ARG A 154 27.14 -21.72 -15.51
CA ARG A 154 28.16 -22.66 -15.03
C ARG A 154 27.58 -23.84 -14.22
N GLY A 155 26.26 -23.92 -14.05
CA GLY A 155 25.60 -25.01 -13.33
C GLY A 155 25.86 -25.04 -11.82
N ILE A 156 26.26 -23.91 -11.21
CA ILE A 156 26.52 -23.82 -9.78
C ILE A 156 25.19 -23.61 -9.04
N THR A 157 24.71 -24.66 -8.38
CA THR A 157 23.53 -24.62 -7.50
C THR A 157 23.97 -24.80 -6.05
N VAL A 158 23.52 -23.90 -5.17
CA VAL A 158 23.79 -24.01 -3.73
C VAL A 158 22.77 -24.99 -3.12
N SER A 159 23.23 -26.15 -2.66
CA SER A 159 22.46 -27.01 -1.75
C SER A 159 22.68 -26.54 -0.31
N GLN A 160 21.61 -26.53 0.48
CA GLN A 160 21.62 -26.12 1.90
C GLN A 160 22.48 -27.05 2.77
#